data_AF-A0A918TD46-F1
#
_entry.id   AF-A0A918TD46-F1
#
_cell.length_a   1.000
_cell.length_b   1.000
_cell.length_c   1.000
_cell.angle_alpha   90.00
_cell.angle_beta   90.00
_cell.angle_gamma   90.00
#
_symmetry.space_group_name_H-M   'P 1'
#
loop_
_entity.id
_entity.type
_entity.pdbx_description
1 polymer ?
#
loop_
_entity_poly.entity_id
_entity_poly.type
_entity_poly.pdbx_seq_one_letter_code
_entity_poly.pdbx_strand_id
1 'polypeptide(L)'
;MSVQEEVRSVLASPLRETFLRALGSRLGFSARLIFTEGSQEGLEQARACNEMMIVIWAQFSGSGEVPGEGYPDEVFLPVLREKADAGGARHHLRYAVESALHSLSYRQAPEA
;
A
#
# COMPACT_ATOMS: atom_id res chain seq x y z
N MET A 1 10.58 16.73 -0.24
CA MET A 1 10.69 15.31 -0.61
C MET A 1 9.37 14.92 -1.26
N SER A 2 9.41 14.23 -2.40
CA SER A 2 8.22 13.69 -3.04
C SER A 2 7.72 12.44 -2.29
N VAL A 3 6.42 12.13 -2.40
CA VAL A 3 5.84 10.90 -1.82
C VAL A 3 6.59 9.65 -2.29
N GLN A 4 7.06 9.62 -3.54
CA GLN A 4 7.83 8.49 -4.07
C GLN A 4 9.22 8.36 -3.42
N GLU A 5 9.88 9.46 -3.12
CA GLU A 5 11.15 9.45 -2.37
C GLU A 5 10.92 9.04 -0.91
N GLU A 6 9.85 9.54 -0.30
CA GLU A 6 9.50 9.22 1.08
C GLU A 6 9.19 7.73 1.26
N VAL A 7 8.37 7.15 0.38
CA VAL A 7 8.08 5.71 0.39
C VAL A 7 9.36 4.90 0.21
N ARG A 8 10.24 5.26 -0.74
CA ARG A 8 11.53 4.57 -0.93
C ARG A 8 12.40 4.66 0.33
N SER A 9 12.46 5.83 0.96
CA SER A 9 13.19 6.02 2.22
C SER A 9 12.63 5.13 3.34
N VAL A 10 11.30 4.99 3.42
CA VAL A 10 10.64 4.15 4.43
C VAL A 10 10.88 2.66 4.16
N LEU A 11 10.81 2.21 2.91
CA LEU A 11 11.06 0.81 2.52
C LEU A 11 12.49 0.36 2.80
N ALA A 12 13.45 1.28 2.72
CA ALA A 12 14.86 1.05 3.08
C ALA A 12 15.16 1.22 4.58
N SER A 13 14.15 1.45 5.42
CA SER A 13 14.31 1.73 6.86
C SER A 13 13.73 0.62 7.75
N PRO A 14 14.03 0.62 9.06
CA PRO A 14 13.37 -0.28 10.02
C PRO A 14 11.84 -0.12 10.09
N LEU A 15 11.28 0.97 9.54
CA LEU A 15 9.83 1.18 9.49
C LEU A 15 9.13 0.42 8.35
N ARG A 16 9.89 -0.23 7.45
CA ARG A 16 9.38 -0.97 6.28
C ARG A 16 8.17 -1.83 6.61
N GLU A 17 8.28 -2.73 7.59
CA GLU A 17 7.19 -3.65 7.95
C GLU A 17 5.96 -2.92 8.48
N THR A 18 6.18 -1.90 9.32
CA THR A 18 5.08 -1.10 9.88
C THR A 18 4.34 -0.35 8.77
N PHE A 19 5.09 0.21 7.82
CA PHE A 19 4.56 0.89 6.65
C PHE A 19 3.74 -0.04 5.76
N LEU A 20 4.31 -1.20 5.37
CA LEU A 20 3.63 -2.17 4.50
C LEU A 20 2.34 -2.69 5.15
N ARG A 21 2.36 -2.95 6.46
CA ARG A 21 1.16 -3.36 7.21
C ARG A 21 0.09 -2.27 7.23
N ALA A 22 0.48 -1.02 7.46
CA ALA A 22 -0.44 0.11 7.45
C ALA A 22 -1.04 0.32 6.05
N LEU A 23 -0.21 0.30 5.00
CA LEU A 23 -0.62 0.45 3.62
C LEU A 23 -1.62 -0.63 3.20
N GLY A 24 -1.32 -1.91 3.45
CA GLY A 24 -2.24 -3.01 3.16
C GLY A 24 -3.56 -2.88 3.92
N SER A 25 -3.51 -2.49 5.19
CA SER A 25 -4.72 -2.28 6.00
C SER A 25 -5.62 -1.19 5.44
N ARG A 26 -5.05 -0.06 4.97
CA ARG A 26 -5.82 1.05 4.37
C ARG A 26 -6.51 0.63 3.08
N LEU A 27 -5.84 -0.12 2.22
CA LEU A 27 -6.46 -0.68 1.01
C LEU A 27 -7.57 -1.68 1.34
N GLY A 28 -7.39 -2.50 2.39
CA GLY A 28 -8.44 -3.40 2.87
C GLY A 28 -9.69 -2.66 3.35
N PHE A 29 -9.53 -1.53 4.05
CA PHE A 29 -10.65 -0.67 4.42
C PHE A 29 -11.34 -0.05 3.20
N SER A 30 -10.56 0.47 2.23
CA SER A 30 -11.11 0.97 0.96
C SER A 30 -11.93 -0.11 0.25
N ALA A 31 -11.38 -1.31 0.06
CA ALA A 31 -12.08 -2.43 -0.58
C ALA A 31 -13.39 -2.76 0.13
N ARG A 32 -13.39 -2.83 1.46
CA ARG A 32 -14.58 -3.10 2.27
C ARG A 32 -15.68 -2.05 2.08
N LEU A 33 -15.33 -0.76 2.05
CA LEU A 33 -16.30 0.32 1.85
C LEU A 33 -16.96 0.20 0.48
N ILE A 34 -16.15 -0.04 -0.56
CA ILE A 34 -16.64 -0.19 -1.93
C ILE A 34 -17.62 -1.36 -2.07
N PHE A 35 -17.31 -2.51 -1.45
CA PHE A 35 -18.24 -3.66 -1.46
C PHE A 35 -19.60 -3.34 -0.81
N THR A 36 -19.65 -2.38 0.09
CA THR A 36 -20.91 -1.96 0.75
C THR A 36 -21.78 -1.10 -0.17
N GLU A 37 -21.17 -0.38 -1.13
CA GLU A 37 -21.87 0.52 -2.07
C GLU A 37 -22.45 -0.22 -3.30
N GLY A 38 -21.92 -1.40 -3.64
CA GLY A 38 -22.59 -2.36 -4.54
C GLY A 38 -22.64 -2.01 -6.04
N SER A 39 -21.86 -1.03 -6.51
CA SER A 39 -21.80 -0.67 -7.93
C SER A 39 -20.82 -1.55 -8.72
N GLN A 40 -21.07 -1.73 -10.02
CA GLN A 40 -20.16 -2.48 -10.90
C GLN A 40 -18.77 -1.83 -10.99
N GLU A 41 -18.72 -0.50 -11.10
CA GLU A 41 -17.47 0.27 -11.04
C GLU A 41 -16.75 0.05 -9.68
N GLY A 42 -17.52 -0.03 -8.59
CA GLY A 42 -17.00 -0.38 -7.28
C GLY A 42 -16.35 -1.77 -7.27
N LEU A 43 -16.95 -2.78 -7.91
CA LEU A 43 -16.35 -4.11 -7.95
C LEU A 43 -14.98 -4.13 -8.64
N GLU A 44 -14.77 -3.33 -9.70
CA GLU A 44 -13.48 -3.20 -10.37
C GLU A 44 -12.44 -2.52 -9.46
N GLN A 45 -12.83 -1.45 -8.78
CA GLN A 45 -11.96 -0.77 -7.81
C GLN A 45 -11.60 -1.68 -6.63
N ALA A 46 -12.55 -2.47 -6.12
CA ALA A 46 -12.31 -3.41 -5.04
C ALA A 46 -11.37 -4.55 -5.46
N ARG A 47 -11.48 -5.04 -6.70
CA ARG A 47 -10.51 -5.99 -7.27
C ARG A 47 -9.11 -5.37 -7.36
N ALA A 48 -8.99 -4.15 -7.86
CA ALA A 48 -7.70 -3.46 -7.89
C ALA A 48 -7.10 -3.27 -6.49
N CYS A 49 -7.91 -2.93 -5.49
CA CYS A 49 -7.48 -2.88 -4.09
C CYS A 49 -6.96 -4.24 -3.60
N ASN A 50 -7.62 -5.35 -3.95
CA ASN A 50 -7.16 -6.70 -3.63
C ASN A 50 -5.82 -7.05 -4.31
N GLU A 51 -5.68 -6.76 -5.61
CA GLU A 51 -4.42 -6.98 -6.35
C GLU A 51 -3.26 -6.19 -5.73
N MET A 52 -3.50 -4.93 -5.36
CA MET A 52 -2.50 -4.12 -4.64
C MET A 52 -2.15 -4.71 -3.27
N MET A 53 -3.12 -5.24 -2.52
CA MET A 53 -2.84 -5.93 -1.24
C MET A 53 -1.99 -7.19 -1.43
N ILE A 54 -2.19 -7.94 -2.52
CA ILE A 54 -1.35 -9.10 -2.86
C ILE A 54 0.10 -8.66 -3.15
N VAL A 55 0.28 -7.58 -3.92
CA VAL A 55 1.61 -6.99 -4.18
C VAL A 55 2.28 -6.55 -2.88
N ILE A 56 1.54 -5.92 -1.96
CA ILE A 56 2.05 -5.52 -0.63
C ILE A 56 2.44 -6.72 0.20
N TRP A 57 1.62 -7.79 0.19
CA TRP A 57 1.94 -9.03 0.89
C TRP A 57 3.22 -9.67 0.35
N ALA A 58 3.39 -9.74 -0.97
CA ALA A 58 4.64 -10.20 -1.58
C ALA A 58 5.84 -9.32 -1.15
N GLN A 59 5.69 -8.00 -1.12
CA GLN A 59 6.75 -7.09 -0.64
C GLN A 59 7.09 -7.30 0.85
N PHE A 60 6.08 -7.65 1.64
CA PHE A 60 6.21 -7.92 3.07
C PHE A 60 6.91 -9.26 3.31
N SER A 61 6.46 -10.34 2.65
CA SER A 61 7.01 -11.70 2.77
C SER A 61 8.41 -11.84 2.16
N GLY A 62 8.71 -11.06 1.12
CA GLY A 62 10.04 -10.97 0.50
C GLY A 62 11.17 -10.48 1.40
N SER A 63 10.83 -10.02 2.60
CA SER A 63 11.78 -9.67 3.65
C SER A 63 12.20 -10.89 4.50
N GLY A 64 11.62 -12.07 4.27
CA GLY A 64 11.82 -13.31 5.03
C GLY A 64 12.38 -14.50 4.21
N GLU A 65 12.41 -15.70 4.82
CA GLU A 65 13.15 -16.92 4.45
C GLU A 65 12.93 -17.52 3.04
N VAL A 66 12.11 -16.91 2.18
CA VAL A 66 11.84 -17.40 0.81
C VAL A 66 12.48 -16.46 -0.21
N PRO A 67 13.63 -16.83 -0.80
CA PRO A 67 14.27 -16.02 -1.84
C PRO A 67 13.37 -15.92 -3.08
N GLY A 68 13.06 -14.69 -3.51
CA GLY A 68 12.33 -14.44 -4.75
C GLY A 68 10.88 -13.97 -4.59
N GLU A 69 10.37 -13.82 -3.37
CA GLU A 69 9.12 -13.09 -3.12
C GLU A 69 9.44 -11.60 -2.92
N GLY A 70 8.62 -10.70 -3.48
CA GLY A 70 8.81 -9.25 -3.38
C GLY A 70 9.36 -8.58 -4.63
N TYR A 71 9.19 -7.26 -4.69
CA TYR A 71 9.63 -6.39 -5.78
C TYR A 71 10.84 -5.56 -5.33
N PRO A 72 11.77 -5.21 -6.23
CA PRO A 72 12.72 -4.13 -5.96
C PRO A 72 11.98 -2.87 -5.51
N ASP A 73 12.51 -2.15 -4.52
CA ASP A 73 11.83 -0.99 -3.92
C ASP A 73 11.51 0.10 -4.97
N GLU A 74 12.34 0.23 -6.00
CA GLU A 74 12.12 1.13 -7.14
C GLU A 74 10.98 0.71 -8.07
N VAL A 75 10.63 -0.58 -8.09
CA VAL A 75 9.56 -1.17 -8.93
C VAL A 75 8.24 -1.29 -8.16
N PHE A 76 8.28 -1.34 -6.82
CA PHE A 76 7.10 -1.54 -5.97
C PHE A 76 5.97 -0.53 -6.20
N LEU A 77 6.26 0.78 -6.09
CA LEU A 77 5.26 1.83 -6.32
C LEU A 77 4.72 1.86 -7.76
N PRO A 78 5.56 1.73 -8.81
CA PRO A 78 5.09 1.54 -10.18
C PRO A 78 4.10 0.38 -10.35
N VAL A 79 4.37 -0.78 -9.74
CA VAL A 79 3.46 -1.94 -9.82
C VAL A 79 2.13 -1.66 -9.12
N LEU A 80 2.15 -1.05 -7.93
CA LEU A 80 0.90 -0.65 -7.26
C LEU A 80 0.08 0.32 -8.11
N ARG A 81 0.74 1.29 -8.75
CA ARG A 81 0.10 2.23 -9.64
C ARG A 81 -0.52 1.54 -10.85
N GLU A 82 0.18 0.59 -11.47
CA GLU A 82 -0.37 -0.20 -12.57
C GLU A 82 -1.67 -0.92 -12.17
N LYS A 83 -1.70 -1.55 -10.99
CA LYS A 83 -2.91 -2.23 -10.48
C LYS A 83 -4.03 -1.26 -10.17
N ALA A 84 -3.70 -0.11 -9.58
CA ALA A 84 -4.68 0.95 -9.33
C ALA A 84 -5.29 1.49 -10.63
N ASP A 85 -4.46 1.66 -11.67
CA ASP A 85 -4.88 2.17 -12.98
C ASP A 85 -5.83 1.19 -13.67
N ALA A 86 -5.51 -0.10 -13.62
CA ALA A 86 -6.31 -1.16 -14.25
C ALA A 86 -7.75 -1.26 -13.72
N GLY A 87 -8.01 -0.87 -12.47
CA GLY A 87 -9.36 -0.88 -11.88
C GLY A 87 -9.87 0.48 -11.41
N GLY A 88 -9.32 1.60 -11.90
CA GLY A 88 -9.80 2.94 -11.54
C GLY A 88 -9.62 3.34 -10.07
N ALA A 89 -8.72 2.66 -9.33
CA ALA A 89 -8.54 2.80 -7.89
C ALA A 89 -7.40 3.76 -7.48
N ARG A 90 -6.94 4.66 -8.37
CA ARG A 90 -5.86 5.63 -8.09
C ARG A 90 -6.06 6.43 -6.80
N HIS A 91 -7.30 6.83 -6.54
CA HIS A 91 -7.63 7.63 -5.36
C HIS A 91 -7.49 6.83 -4.06
N HIS A 92 -7.85 5.54 -4.07
CA HIS A 92 -7.63 4.63 -2.94
C HIS A 92 -6.14 4.38 -2.70
N LEU A 93 -5.36 4.18 -3.76
CA LEU A 93 -3.89 4.03 -3.63
C LEU A 93 -3.27 5.28 -3.02
N ARG A 94 -3.60 6.47 -3.52
CA ARG A 94 -3.09 7.74 -2.99
C ARG A 94 -3.43 7.89 -1.51
N TYR A 95 -4.71 7.73 -1.16
CA TYR A 95 -5.16 7.80 0.23
C TYR A 95 -4.43 6.81 1.13
N ALA A 96 -4.27 5.56 0.69
CA ALA A 96 -3.61 4.52 1.46
C ALA A 96 -2.12 4.84 1.70
N VAL A 97 -1.40 5.33 0.69
CA VAL A 97 0.01 5.73 0.82
C VAL A 97 0.16 6.92 1.77
N GLU A 98 -0.60 7.99 1.57
CA GLU A 98 -0.54 9.19 2.40
C GLU A 98 -0.90 8.87 3.85
N SER A 99 -1.96 8.07 4.07
CA SER A 99 -2.37 7.65 5.42
C SER A 99 -1.35 6.74 6.09
N ALA A 100 -0.72 5.84 5.34
CA ALA A 100 0.32 4.95 5.87
C ALA A 100 1.56 5.75 6.29
N LEU A 101 2.05 6.67 5.45
CA LEU A 101 3.16 7.56 5.79
C LEU A 101 2.85 8.41 7.02
N HIS A 102 1.67 9.03 7.07
CA HIS A 102 1.24 9.84 8.21
C HIS A 102 1.21 9.03 9.52
N SER A 103 0.80 7.76 9.46
CA SER A 103 0.74 6.90 10.65
C SER A 103 2.11 6.58 11.26
N LEU A 104 3.19 6.67 10.47
CA LEU A 104 4.56 6.50 10.96
C LEU A 104 5.04 7.73 11.72
N SER A 105 4.68 8.92 11.22
CA SER A 105 5.02 10.20 11.87
C SER A 105 4.41 10.30 13.27
N TYR A 106 3.19 9.78 13.45
CA TYR A 106 2.51 9.78 14.75
C TYR A 106 3.14 8.86 15.80
N ARG A 107 3.85 7.79 15.37
CA ARG A 107 4.56 6.87 16.28
C ARG A 107 5.95 7.36 16.68
N GLN A 108 6.48 8.36 16.00
CA GLN A 108 7.77 8.99 16.30
C GLN A 108 7.65 10.23 17.19
N ALA A 109 6.42 10.70 17.47
CA ALA A 109 6.20 11.72 18.47
C ALA A 109 6.47 11.12 19.87
N PRO A 110 7.34 11.73 20.70
CA PRO A 110 7.48 11.30 22.08
C PRO A 110 6.14 11.46 22.78
N GLU A 111 5.74 10.44 23.56
CA GLU A 111 4.68 10.60 24.55
C GLU A 111 5.05 11.81 25.42
N ALA A 112 4.20 12.84 25.37
CA ALA A 112 4.37 14.08 26.13
C ALA A 112 4.03 13.88 27.60
#